data_AF-A0A679JW68-F1
#
_entry.id   AF-A0A679JW68-F1
#
_cell.length_a   1.000
_cell.length_b   1.000
_cell.length_c   1.000
_cell.angle_alpha   90.00
_cell.angle_beta   90.00
_cell.angle_gamma   90.00
#
_symmetry.space_group_name_H-M   'P 1'
#
loop_
_entity.id
_entity.type
_entity.pdbx_description
1 polymer ?
#
loop_
_entity_poly.entity_id
_entity_poly.type
_entity_poly.pdbx_seq_one_letter_code
_entity_poly.pdbx_strand_id
1 'polypeptide(L)'
;MSDQSIKSRPVYQSLAMDLSGLRHLLVTDSPAYRFEAPPDREVEVWFVAGPDQEGRIPPAETVHERGFRSPRHLIDRLDHRLAQERMGLRLYVSGTEDFLWDVFNTAQRAGMTKQEIFQCHSGTRARRVACVHCRTFNHGVTTTIVRCDGCGANLFVRDHFSRRLSAFMGVKIDAEVAGEVPPAEQAYS
;
A
#
# COMPACT_ATOMS: atom_id res chain seq x y z
N MET A 1 1.26 24.38 -2.93
CA MET A 1 1.57 24.48 -1.50
C MET A 1 2.28 23.21 -1.09
N SER A 2 3.47 23.35 -0.51
CA SER A 2 4.39 22.25 -0.19
C SER A 2 3.71 21.16 0.62
N ASP A 3 4.08 19.91 0.33
CA ASP A 3 3.84 18.70 1.13
C ASP A 3 4.23 19.00 2.59
N GLN A 4 3.33 19.60 3.37
CA GLN A 4 3.56 19.89 4.79
C GLN A 4 3.86 18.54 5.41
N SER A 5 5.02 18.41 6.06
CA SER A 5 5.46 17.15 6.62
C SER A 5 4.39 16.59 7.57
N ILE A 6 3.56 15.68 7.08
CA ILE A 6 2.48 15.08 7.84
C ILE A 6 3.15 14.18 8.88
N LYS A 7 3.24 14.64 10.13
CA LYS A 7 3.95 13.93 11.21
C LYS A 7 3.46 12.49 11.40
N SER A 8 2.19 12.21 11.08
CA SER A 8 1.62 10.86 11.17
C SER A 8 2.03 9.93 10.03
N ARG A 9 2.46 10.48 8.89
CA ARG A 9 2.83 9.72 7.69
C ARG A 9 4.23 9.14 7.87
N PRO A 10 4.40 7.81 7.72
CA PRO A 10 5.72 7.21 7.85
C PRO A 10 6.67 7.60 6.72
N VAL A 11 7.95 7.64 7.05
CA VAL A 11 9.02 7.93 6.09
C VAL A 11 9.49 6.60 5.51
N TYR A 12 9.35 6.44 4.19
CA TYR A 12 9.81 5.26 3.48
C TYR A 12 11.27 5.42 3.06
N GLN A 13 12.01 4.33 3.05
CA GLN A 13 13.41 4.28 2.65
C GLN A 13 13.58 3.24 1.55
N SER A 14 14.69 3.32 0.82
CA SER A 14 15.07 2.26 -0.12
C SER A 14 15.23 0.93 0.62
N LEU A 15 14.79 -0.16 -0.01
CA LEU A 15 14.96 -1.49 0.56
C LEU A 15 16.43 -1.90 0.52
N ALA A 16 16.90 -2.42 1.66
CA ALA A 16 18.18 -3.08 1.78
C ALA A 16 17.97 -4.43 2.48
N MET A 17 18.70 -5.45 2.05
CA MET A 17 18.56 -6.78 2.63
C MET A 17 19.07 -6.81 4.08
N ASP A 18 18.19 -7.20 5.00
CA ASP A 18 18.57 -7.60 6.35
C ASP A 18 19.17 -9.02 6.36
N LEU A 19 20.49 -9.10 6.49
CA LEU A 19 21.25 -10.34 6.47
C LEU A 19 21.01 -11.26 7.68
N SER A 20 20.32 -10.78 8.72
CA SER A 20 19.91 -11.62 9.86
C SER A 20 18.75 -12.56 9.52
N GLY A 21 18.06 -12.32 8.40
CA GLY A 21 16.99 -13.17 7.88
C GLY A 21 17.48 -14.53 7.41
N LEU A 22 16.63 -15.54 7.58
CA LEU A 22 16.82 -16.87 6.99
C LEU A 22 16.17 -16.98 5.62
N ARG A 23 15.06 -16.27 5.42
CA ARG A 23 14.26 -16.28 4.18
C ARG A 23 13.81 -14.87 3.86
N HIS A 24 13.71 -14.56 2.57
CA HIS A 24 13.43 -13.23 2.08
C HIS A 24 12.29 -13.29 1.06
N LEU A 25 11.24 -12.51 1.30
CA LEU A 25 10.10 -12.38 0.40
C LEU A 25 9.90 -10.91 0.03
N LEU A 26 10.03 -10.59 -1.26
CA LEU A 26 9.66 -9.31 -1.84
C LEU A 26 8.21 -9.38 -2.33
N VAL A 27 7.40 -8.41 -1.94
CA VAL A 27 6.04 -8.20 -2.42
C VAL A 27 5.96 -6.83 -3.11
N THR A 28 5.50 -6.78 -4.35
CA THR A 28 5.47 -5.54 -5.14
C THR A 28 4.20 -5.39 -5.97
N ASP A 29 3.69 -4.17 -6.12
CA ASP A 29 2.60 -3.85 -7.06
C ASP A 29 3.09 -3.63 -8.50
N SER A 30 4.41 -3.65 -8.70
CA SER A 30 5.07 -3.48 -10.00
C SER A 30 5.93 -4.69 -10.34
N PRO A 31 5.79 -5.29 -11.53
CA PRO A 31 6.63 -6.40 -11.96
C PRO A 31 8.07 -6.00 -12.24
N ALA A 32 8.38 -4.71 -12.35
CA ALA A 32 9.71 -4.20 -12.67
C ALA A 32 10.59 -3.95 -11.44
N TYR A 33 10.00 -3.82 -10.26
CA TYR A 33 10.76 -3.46 -9.06
C TYR A 33 11.59 -4.65 -8.55
N ARG A 34 12.88 -4.43 -8.34
CA ARG A 34 13.80 -5.34 -7.63
C ARG A 34 14.73 -4.50 -6.77
N PHE A 35 15.18 -5.06 -5.65
CA PHE A 35 16.27 -4.49 -4.84
C PHE A 35 17.50 -5.39 -4.92
N GLU A 36 18.67 -4.81 -4.68
CA GLU A 36 19.93 -5.55 -4.78
C GLU A 36 20.06 -6.58 -3.64
N ALA A 37 20.33 -7.83 -4.03
CA ALA A 37 20.52 -8.96 -3.14
C ALA A 37 21.94 -9.52 -3.30
N PRO A 38 22.62 -9.91 -2.21
CA PRO A 38 23.88 -10.66 -2.30
C PRO A 38 23.72 -11.95 -3.13
N PRO A 39 24.75 -12.38 -3.89
CA PRO A 39 24.64 -13.54 -4.77
C PRO A 39 24.34 -14.87 -4.05
N ASP A 40 24.67 -14.98 -2.77
CA ASP A 40 24.44 -16.14 -1.91
C ASP A 40 23.04 -16.16 -1.27
N ARG A 41 22.21 -15.15 -1.55
CA ARG A 41 20.90 -14.99 -0.93
C ARG A 41 19.78 -15.03 -1.95
N GLU A 42 18.93 -16.03 -1.81
CA GLU A 42 17.70 -16.15 -2.59
C GLU A 42 16.59 -15.27 -2.01
N VAL A 43 15.88 -14.57 -2.91
CA VAL A 43 14.72 -13.76 -2.59
C VAL A 43 13.54 -14.26 -3.42
N GLU A 44 12.49 -14.70 -2.74
CA GLU A 44 11.20 -14.99 -3.38
C GLU A 44 10.52 -13.65 -3.74
N VAL A 45 9.97 -13.52 -4.94
CA VAL A 45 9.38 -12.28 -5.46
C VAL A 45 7.93 -12.51 -5.86
N TRP A 46 7.02 -11.81 -5.22
CA TRP A 46 5.60 -11.80 -5.51
C TRP A 46 5.22 -10.45 -6.09
N PHE A 47 4.61 -10.43 -7.27
CA PHE A 47 4.27 -9.17 -7.93
C PHE A 47 2.86 -9.15 -8.49
N VAL A 48 2.25 -7.97 -8.55
CA VAL A 48 1.00 -7.77 -9.28
C VAL A 48 1.34 -7.64 -10.77
N ALA A 49 0.71 -8.48 -11.60
CA ALA A 49 0.84 -8.41 -13.05
C ALA A 49 0.13 -7.15 -13.56
N GLY A 50 0.73 -6.45 -14.54
CA GLY A 50 0.12 -5.26 -15.13
C GLY A 50 -1.21 -5.55 -15.84
N PRO A 51 -2.03 -4.52 -16.13
CA PRO A 51 -3.32 -4.68 -16.79
C PRO A 51 -3.23 -5.43 -18.13
N ASP A 52 -2.15 -5.22 -18.89
CA ASP A 52 -1.89 -5.90 -20.17
C ASP A 52 -1.57 -7.41 -20.02
N GLN A 53 -1.49 -7.90 -18.79
CA GLN A 53 -1.25 -9.29 -18.43
C GLN A 53 -2.46 -9.93 -17.73
N GLU A 54 -3.59 -9.21 -17.57
CA GLU A 54 -4.84 -9.79 -17.06
C GLU A 54 -5.27 -10.97 -17.95
N GLY A 55 -5.38 -12.16 -17.37
CA GLY A 55 -5.72 -13.40 -18.09
C GLY A 55 -4.54 -14.06 -18.82
N ARG A 56 -3.36 -13.44 -18.85
CA ARG A 56 -2.13 -14.08 -19.33
C ARG A 56 -1.48 -14.80 -18.15
N ILE A 57 -1.32 -16.12 -18.27
CA ILE A 57 -0.47 -16.88 -17.35
C ILE A 57 0.93 -16.29 -17.53
N PRO A 58 1.56 -15.69 -16.49
CA PRO A 58 2.91 -15.18 -16.62
C PRO A 58 3.82 -16.32 -17.12
N PRO A 59 4.79 -16.03 -18.01
CA PRO A 59 5.71 -17.06 -18.50
C PRO A 59 6.32 -17.78 -17.29
N ALA A 60 6.33 -19.12 -17.37
CA ALA A 60 6.63 -20.09 -16.31
C ALA A 60 7.26 -19.47 -15.05
N GLU A 61 6.52 -19.52 -13.93
CA GLU A 61 7.02 -19.25 -12.58
C GLU A 61 8.46 -19.79 -12.48
N THR A 62 9.46 -18.91 -12.40
CA THR A 62 10.75 -19.36 -11.90
C THR A 62 10.50 -19.79 -10.45
N VAL A 63 11.30 -20.71 -9.92
CA VAL A 63 11.11 -21.28 -8.57
C VAL A 63 10.96 -20.19 -7.49
N HIS A 64 11.42 -18.96 -7.77
CA HIS A 64 11.43 -17.83 -6.86
C HIS A 64 10.55 -16.64 -7.28
N GLU A 65 9.81 -16.68 -8.39
CA GLU A 65 8.93 -15.56 -8.80
C GLU A 65 7.47 -15.97 -9.05
N ARG A 66 6.52 -15.21 -8.49
CA ARG A 66 5.08 -15.44 -8.64
C ARG A 66 4.30 -14.16 -8.97
N GLY A 67 3.55 -14.20 -10.07
CA GLY A 67 2.65 -13.12 -10.49
C GLY A 67 1.21 -13.29 -9.99
N PHE A 68 0.54 -12.17 -9.69
CA PHE A 68 -0.86 -12.14 -9.23
C PHE A 68 -1.70 -11.15 -10.05
N ARG A 69 -2.95 -11.50 -10.34
CA ARG A 69 -3.87 -10.65 -11.14
C ARG A 69 -4.27 -9.31 -10.50
N SER A 70 -4.11 -9.16 -9.19
CA SER A 70 -4.50 -7.93 -8.47
C SER A 70 -3.82 -7.85 -7.10
N PRO A 71 -3.70 -6.65 -6.50
CA PRO A 71 -3.18 -6.48 -5.15
C PRO A 71 -3.96 -7.31 -4.12
N ARG A 72 -5.30 -7.33 -4.23
CA ARG A 72 -6.16 -8.12 -3.34
C ARG A 72 -5.85 -9.61 -3.41
N HIS A 73 -5.71 -10.16 -4.62
CA HIS A 73 -5.38 -11.58 -4.77
C HIS A 73 -4.01 -11.92 -4.17
N LEU A 74 -3.02 -11.03 -4.33
CA LEU A 74 -1.71 -11.20 -3.71
C LEU A 74 -1.82 -11.20 -2.18
N ILE A 75 -2.51 -10.20 -1.61
CA ILE A 75 -2.66 -10.05 -0.15
C ILE A 75 -3.39 -11.24 0.46
N ASP A 76 -4.46 -11.73 -0.18
CA ASP A 76 -5.20 -12.93 0.27
C ASP A 76 -4.28 -14.17 0.31
N ARG A 77 -3.38 -14.30 -0.68
CA ARG A 77 -2.41 -15.39 -0.74
C ARG A 77 -1.28 -15.21 0.25
N LEU A 78 -0.89 -13.97 0.53
CA LEU A 78 0.12 -13.63 1.51
C LEU A 78 -0.37 -13.97 2.92
N ASP A 79 -1.62 -13.64 3.25
CA ASP A 79 -2.25 -13.98 4.53
C ASP A 79 -2.17 -15.50 4.79
N HIS A 80 -2.53 -16.31 3.79
CA HIS A 80 -2.42 -17.77 3.89
C HIS A 80 -0.97 -18.25 4.06
N ARG A 81 -0.03 -17.67 3.30
CA ARG A 81 1.40 -18.01 3.36
C ARG A 81 2.01 -17.70 4.72
N LEU A 82 1.69 -16.53 5.28
CA LEU A 82 2.19 -16.08 6.57
C LEU A 82 1.60 -16.88 7.73
N ALA A 83 0.34 -17.33 7.63
CA ALA A 83 -0.28 -18.19 8.63
C ALA A 83 0.44 -19.54 8.83
N GLN A 84 1.16 -20.02 7.81
CA GLN A 84 1.94 -21.27 7.85
C GLN A 84 3.44 -21.02 8.03
N GLU A 85 3.84 -19.76 8.18
CA GLU A 85 5.23 -19.37 8.16
C GLU A 85 5.91 -19.54 9.53
N ARG A 86 7.22 -19.78 9.49
CA ARG A 86 8.09 -19.84 10.68
C ARG A 86 8.93 -18.58 10.83
N MET A 87 9.40 -18.34 12.06
CA MET A 87 10.32 -17.25 12.39
C MET A 87 11.54 -17.20 11.45
N GLY A 88 12.05 -15.99 11.20
CA GLY A 88 13.20 -15.75 10.33
C GLY A 88 12.87 -15.36 8.89
N LEU A 89 11.58 -15.19 8.54
CA LEU A 89 11.18 -14.53 7.29
C LEU A 89 11.37 -13.01 7.41
N ARG A 90 11.96 -12.39 6.38
CA ARG A 90 11.97 -10.94 6.17
C ARG A 90 11.07 -10.59 4.99
N LEU A 91 10.11 -9.71 5.24
CA LEU A 91 9.14 -9.26 4.26
C LEU A 91 9.56 -7.87 3.75
N TYR A 92 9.82 -7.76 2.47
CA TYR A 92 10.11 -6.52 1.78
C TYR A 92 8.91 -6.14 0.93
N VAL A 93 8.49 -4.88 0.99
CA VAL A 93 7.31 -4.41 0.27
C VAL A 93 7.64 -3.16 -0.52
N SER A 94 7.27 -3.15 -1.80
CA SER A 94 7.37 -2.00 -2.68
C SER A 94 6.04 -1.70 -3.35
N GLY A 95 5.68 -0.42 -3.48
CA GLY A 95 4.47 -0.03 -4.20
C GLY A 95 3.81 1.24 -3.69
N THR A 96 2.56 1.45 -4.12
CA THR A 96 1.73 2.56 -3.66
C THR A 96 1.51 2.50 -2.15
N GLU A 97 1.30 3.67 -1.53
CA GLU A 97 1.19 3.77 -0.07
C GLU A 97 0.08 2.87 0.47
N ASP A 98 -1.03 2.77 -0.24
CA ASP A 98 -2.15 1.98 0.17
C ASP A 98 -1.87 0.46 0.10
N PHE A 99 -1.13 0.00 -0.91
CA PHE A 99 -0.61 -1.35 -1.00
C PHE A 99 0.35 -1.68 0.15
N LEU A 100 1.31 -0.80 0.43
CA LEU A 100 2.30 -0.99 1.50
C LEU A 100 1.64 -1.23 2.86
N TRP A 101 0.60 -0.47 3.18
CA TRP A 101 -0.09 -0.56 4.47
C TRP A 101 -1.03 -1.76 4.55
N ASP A 102 -1.63 -2.18 3.44
CA ASP A 102 -2.44 -3.40 3.43
C ASP A 102 -1.58 -4.64 3.64
N VAL A 103 -0.41 -4.71 2.99
CA VAL A 103 0.59 -5.77 3.23
C VAL A 103 1.11 -5.73 4.66
N PHE A 104 1.49 -4.54 5.16
CA PHE A 104 1.97 -4.39 6.54
C PHE A 104 0.94 -4.82 7.58
N ASN A 105 -0.31 -4.38 7.43
CA ASN A 105 -1.38 -4.76 8.35
C ASN A 105 -1.67 -6.26 8.29
N THR A 106 -1.53 -6.89 7.12
CA THR A 106 -1.65 -8.35 6.96
C THR A 106 -0.51 -9.08 7.68
N ALA A 107 0.74 -8.63 7.50
CA ALA A 107 1.89 -9.21 8.18
C ALA A 107 1.85 -9.02 9.71
N GLN A 108 1.41 -7.85 10.19
CA GLN A 108 1.20 -7.59 11.62
C GLN A 108 0.12 -8.52 12.20
N ARG A 109 -0.99 -8.76 11.49
CA ARG A 109 -2.03 -9.72 11.94
C ARG A 109 -1.50 -11.16 12.03
N ALA A 110 -0.57 -11.53 11.14
CA ALA A 110 0.10 -12.82 11.19
C ALA A 110 1.21 -12.91 12.27
N GLY A 111 1.46 -11.83 13.01
CA GLY A 111 2.40 -11.81 14.15
C GLY A 111 3.82 -11.36 13.82
N MET A 112 4.10 -10.92 12.60
CA MET A 112 5.41 -10.33 12.26
C MET A 112 5.62 -9.01 13.00
N THR A 113 6.85 -8.74 13.42
CA THR A 113 7.22 -7.47 14.06
C THR A 113 7.64 -6.42 13.03
N LYS A 114 7.66 -5.15 13.44
CA LYS A 114 8.06 -4.04 12.56
C LYS A 114 9.49 -4.12 12.05
N GLN A 115 10.36 -4.83 12.77
CA GLN A 115 11.76 -5.02 12.38
C GLN A 115 11.93 -6.06 11.26
N GLU A 116 10.86 -6.80 10.95
CA GLU A 116 10.87 -7.88 9.96
C GLU A 116 10.16 -7.47 8.66
N ILE A 117 9.57 -6.27 8.65
CA ILE A 117 8.80 -5.72 7.54
C ILE A 117 9.48 -4.43 7.07
N PHE A 118 9.97 -4.44 5.84
CA PHE A 118 10.65 -3.32 5.20
C PHE A 118 9.77 -2.74 4.09
N GLN A 119 9.60 -1.43 4.04
CA GLN A 119 8.66 -0.77 3.13
C GLN A 119 9.37 0.33 2.32
N CYS A 120 9.16 0.31 1.01
CA CYS A 120 9.63 1.32 0.08
C CYS A 120 8.45 1.80 -0.77
N HIS A 121 8.15 3.10 -0.69
CA HIS A 121 7.10 3.69 -1.51
C HIS A 121 7.59 3.88 -2.95
N SER A 122 6.78 3.43 -3.90
CA SER A 122 6.98 3.66 -5.32
C SER A 122 5.66 3.99 -6.01
N GLY A 123 5.71 4.76 -7.09
CA GLY A 123 4.52 5.18 -7.84
C GLY A 123 3.87 6.45 -7.27
N THR A 124 2.56 6.60 -7.51
CA THR A 124 1.82 7.82 -7.18
C THR A 124 1.75 8.08 -5.68
N ARG A 125 1.67 9.37 -5.31
CA ARG A 125 1.37 9.83 -3.95
C ARG A 125 -0.12 10.07 -3.71
N ALA A 126 -0.97 9.62 -4.63
CA ALA A 126 -2.42 9.69 -4.47
C ALA A 126 -2.87 8.99 -3.18
N ARG A 127 -3.78 9.64 -2.46
CA ARG A 127 -4.22 9.22 -1.14
C ARG A 127 -5.38 8.24 -1.23
N ARG A 128 -5.38 7.24 -0.34
CA ARG A 128 -6.59 6.52 0.06
C ARG A 128 -7.31 7.32 1.14
N VAL A 129 -8.58 7.65 0.93
CA VAL A 129 -9.38 8.48 1.83
C VAL A 129 -10.57 7.69 2.37
N ALA A 130 -10.62 7.50 3.68
CA ALA A 130 -11.73 6.88 4.39
C ALA A 130 -12.79 7.93 4.75
N CYS A 131 -14.01 7.75 4.24
CA CYS A 131 -15.13 8.59 4.61
C CYS A 131 -15.54 8.36 6.08
N VAL A 132 -15.52 9.39 6.91
CA VAL A 132 -15.96 9.26 8.32
C VAL A 132 -17.45 8.95 8.46
N HIS A 133 -18.26 9.30 7.46
CA HIS A 133 -19.71 9.09 7.45
C HIS A 133 -20.08 7.64 7.13
N CYS A 134 -19.73 7.14 5.94
CA CYS A 134 -20.14 5.81 5.47
C CYS A 134 -19.03 4.76 5.49
N ARG A 135 -17.80 5.11 5.90
CA ARG A 135 -16.61 4.24 5.94
C ARG A 135 -16.12 3.71 4.58
N THR A 136 -16.67 4.20 3.48
CA THR A 136 -16.17 3.90 2.13
C THR A 136 -14.75 4.47 1.95
N PHE A 137 -13.87 3.68 1.35
CA PHE A 137 -12.54 4.12 0.91
C PHE A 137 -12.62 4.66 -0.52
N ASN A 138 -12.05 5.84 -0.74
CA ASN A 138 -11.90 6.47 -2.04
C ASN A 138 -10.40 6.41 -2.38
N HIS A 139 -10.06 5.84 -3.53
CA HIS A 139 -8.68 5.61 -3.96
C HIS A 139 -8.25 6.65 -4.99
N GLY A 140 -6.94 6.82 -5.18
CA GLY A 140 -6.44 7.70 -6.25
C GLY A 140 -6.71 9.19 -6.02
N VAL A 141 -6.94 9.63 -4.78
CA VAL A 141 -7.27 11.03 -4.50
C VAL A 141 -6.02 11.90 -4.60
N THR A 142 -6.02 12.85 -5.53
CA THR A 142 -4.93 13.82 -5.77
C THR A 142 -5.25 15.24 -5.31
N THR A 143 -6.48 15.46 -4.83
CA THR A 143 -7.03 16.76 -4.46
C THR A 143 -7.36 16.86 -2.97
N THR A 144 -7.47 18.08 -2.45
CA THR A 144 -7.92 18.36 -1.07
C THR A 144 -9.38 18.01 -0.82
N ILE A 145 -10.19 17.92 -1.88
CA ILE A 145 -11.61 17.60 -1.84
C ILE A 145 -11.89 16.43 -2.76
N VAL A 146 -12.66 15.46 -2.28
CA VAL A 146 -13.12 14.30 -3.05
C VAL A 146 -14.60 14.05 -2.80
N ARG A 147 -15.34 13.69 -3.84
CA ARG A 147 -16.72 13.22 -3.69
C ARG A 147 -16.70 11.75 -3.30
N CYS A 148 -17.39 11.39 -2.23
CA CYS A 148 -17.39 10.01 -1.74
C CYS A 148 -18.14 9.06 -2.69
N ASP A 149 -17.50 7.97 -3.10
CA ASP A 149 -18.08 6.94 -3.96
C ASP A 149 -19.26 6.19 -3.31
N GLY A 150 -19.33 6.20 -1.98
CA GLY A 150 -20.38 5.48 -1.22
C GLY A 150 -21.62 6.33 -0.94
N CYS A 151 -21.43 7.49 -0.29
CA CYS A 151 -22.55 8.35 0.14
C CYS A 151 -22.74 9.61 -0.70
N GLY A 152 -21.85 9.87 -1.67
CA GLY A 152 -21.94 11.05 -2.53
C GLY A 152 -21.58 12.39 -1.88
N ALA A 153 -21.25 12.42 -0.59
CA ALA A 153 -20.87 13.65 0.11
C ALA A 153 -19.51 14.18 -0.37
N ASN A 154 -19.35 15.51 -0.40
CA ASN A 154 -18.05 16.15 -0.63
C ASN A 154 -17.23 16.09 0.67
N LEU A 155 -16.05 15.50 0.57
CA LEU A 155 -15.14 15.25 1.69
C LEU A 155 -13.92 16.15 1.58
N PHE A 156 -13.62 16.88 2.65
CA PHE A 156 -12.32 17.48 2.85
C PHE A 156 -11.34 16.44 3.39
N VAL A 157 -10.19 16.29 2.72
CA VAL A 157 -9.13 15.34 3.08
C VAL A 157 -8.23 15.96 4.14
N ARG A 158 -8.28 15.41 5.36
CA ARG A 158 -7.42 15.88 6.45
C ARG A 158 -5.99 15.38 6.30
N ASP A 159 -5.04 16.18 6.77
CA ASP A 159 -3.61 15.81 6.86
C ASP A 159 -3.31 14.93 8.09
N HIS A 160 -4.06 13.84 8.22
CA HIS A 160 -3.83 12.82 9.25
C HIS A 160 -3.93 11.44 8.63
N PHE A 161 -2.81 10.71 8.67
CA PHE A 161 -2.70 9.35 8.16
C PHE A 161 -2.95 8.33 9.28
N SER A 162 -3.97 7.49 9.09
CA SER A 162 -4.26 6.38 10.01
C SER A 162 -3.55 5.11 9.57
N ARG A 163 -2.53 4.70 10.33
CA ARG A 163 -1.81 3.43 10.11
C ARG A 163 -2.73 2.20 10.18
N ARG A 164 -3.73 2.24 11.09
CA ARG A 164 -4.69 1.15 11.28
C ARG A 164 -5.62 0.98 10.08
N LEU A 165 -6.03 2.08 9.45
CA LEU A 165 -6.95 2.06 8.31
C LEU A 165 -6.24 2.12 6.94
N SER A 166 -4.91 2.26 6.94
CA SER A 166 -4.14 2.49 5.71
C SER A 166 -4.64 3.73 4.92
N ALA A 167 -5.18 4.76 5.59
CA ALA A 167 -5.92 5.83 4.92
C ALA A 167 -5.91 7.18 5.65
N PHE A 168 -6.12 8.24 4.88
CA PHE A 168 -6.43 9.58 5.36
C PHE A 168 -7.92 9.71 5.69
N MET A 169 -8.27 10.61 6.61
CA MET A 169 -9.66 10.83 7.00
C MET A 169 -10.32 11.88 6.10
N GLY A 170 -11.44 11.51 5.48
CA GLY A 170 -12.30 12.42 4.74
C GLY A 170 -13.51 12.83 5.57
N VAL A 171 -13.64 14.13 5.88
CA VAL A 171 -14.75 14.70 6.66
C VAL A 171 -15.68 15.50 5.76
N LYS A 172 -16.98 15.52 6.05
CA LYS A 172 -17.96 16.30 5.28
C LYS A 172 -17.56 17.79 5.30
N ILE A 173 -17.45 18.40 4.13
CA ILE A 173 -16.96 19.79 4.00
C ILE A 173 -18.03 20.82 4.37
N ASP A 174 -19.27 20.56 3.97
CA ASP A 174 -20.45 21.39 4.13
C ASP A 174 -21.23 20.97 5.40
N ALA A 175 -20.50 20.67 6.48
CA ALA A 175 -21.09 20.25 7.75
C ALA A 175 -21.70 21.44 8.50
N GLU A 176 -21.14 22.64 8.33
CA GLU A 176 -21.60 23.88 8.95
C GLU A 176 -22.73 24.53 8.15
N VAL A 177 -22.53 24.68 6.82
CA VAL A 177 -23.51 25.24 5.88
C VAL A 177 -23.68 24.29 4.71
N ALA A 178 -24.88 23.74 4.54
CA ALA A 178 -25.16 22.78 3.47
C ALA A 178 -25.00 23.42 2.08
N GLY A 179 -24.26 22.76 1.19
CA GLY A 179 -24.03 23.23 -0.18
C GLY A 179 -22.84 24.18 -0.36
N GLU A 180 -22.21 24.66 0.71
CA GLU A 180 -21.00 25.46 0.63
C GLU A 180 -19.76 24.56 0.43
N VAL A 181 -19.26 24.51 -0.81
CA VAL A 181 -18.12 23.67 -1.19
C VAL A 181 -17.06 24.55 -1.86
N PRO A 182 -15.91 24.81 -1.22
CA PRO A 182 -14.80 25.53 -1.85
C PRO A 182 -14.23 24.73 -3.04
N PRO A 183 -13.49 25.39 -3.95
CA PRO A 183 -12.86 24.71 -5.08
C PRO A 183 -11.85 23.66 -4.61
N ALA A 184 -11.83 22.51 -5.29
CA ALA A 184 -10.84 21.46 -5.04
C ALA A 184 -9.47 21.90 -5.55
N GLU A 185 -8.44 21.75 -4.71
CA GLU A 185 -7.07 22.06 -5.07
C GLU A 185 -6.28 20.78 -5.28
N GLN A 186 -5.45 20.74 -6.33
CA GLN A 186 -4.49 19.66 -6.52
C GLN A 186 -3.41 19.77 -5.44
N ALA A 187 -3.29 18.72 -4.63
CA ALA A 187 -2.38 18.70 -3.49
C ALA A 187 -1.35 17.57 -3.56
N TYR A 188 -1.61 16.53 -4.36
CA TYR A 188 -0.79 15.32 -4.43
C TYR A 188 -0.52 14.92 -5.89
N SER A 189 0.69 14.43 -6.17
CA SER A 189 1.12 13.90 -7.47
C SER A 189 1.93 12.63 -7.24
#